data_AF-A0A1I7YS28-F1
#
_entry.id   AF-A0A1I7YS28-F1
#
_cell.length_a   1.000
_cell.length_b   1.000
_cell.length_c   1.000
_cell.angle_alpha   90.00
_cell.angle_beta   90.00
_cell.angle_gamma   90.00
#
_symmetry.space_group_name_H-M   'P 1'
#
loop_
_entity.id
_entity.type
_entity.pdbx_description
1 polymer ?
#
loop_
_entity_poly.entity_id
_entity_poly.type
_entity_poly.pdbx_seq_one_letter_code
_entity_poly.pdbx_strand_id
1 'polypeptide(L)'
;MEAKRRRLSKSADPVAPPTSAGSPKRATRSVSSLARLVESLQEQLAVCDFEKAQKSLAQLKKKLSSKTSINEFLRSEKSFPTLIAVFHESFSKINDAEKGDAYANILRETVSVIANCCHFSLDSCLKLKPANVKVISSALRILESGTRTSWTLKASVLRLVANLCEHKETAMCIVDAPQLVDRIAMMVNAEDETTSKNALRIVRLLSSAFSRVSLGFSRVYSTVTRVTQK
;
A
#
# COMPACT_ATOMS: atom_id res chain seq x y z
N MET A 1 80.13 7.83 -22.63
CA MET A 1 79.64 7.94 -21.23
C MET A 1 78.13 8.13 -21.24
N GLU A 2 77.49 7.98 -20.08
CA GLU A 2 76.08 8.28 -19.83
C GLU A 2 75.71 9.76 -20.09
N ALA A 3 74.45 10.16 -20.32
CA ALA A 3 73.28 9.41 -20.87
C ALA A 3 72.27 10.42 -21.47
N LYS A 4 71.12 10.87 -20.90
CA LYS A 4 70.27 10.48 -19.75
C LYS A 4 68.83 11.01 -20.07
N ARG A 5 67.77 10.19 -19.92
CA ARG A 5 66.40 10.46 -20.45
C ARG A 5 65.68 11.67 -19.84
N ARG A 6 64.86 12.38 -20.63
CA ARG A 6 63.56 12.96 -20.18
C ARG A 6 62.46 12.72 -21.22
N ARG A 7 61.23 12.52 -20.74
CA ARG A 7 60.00 12.36 -21.55
C ARG A 7 59.27 13.71 -21.62
N LEU A 8 58.57 13.97 -22.72
CA LEU A 8 57.43 14.89 -22.75
C LEU A 8 56.19 14.13 -23.19
N SER A 9 55.10 14.32 -22.45
CA SER A 9 53.80 13.72 -22.71
C SER A 9 52.98 14.58 -23.67
N LYS A 10 52.17 13.93 -24.51
CA LYS A 10 50.98 14.57 -25.09
C LYS A 10 49.84 13.55 -25.11
N SER A 11 48.65 14.00 -24.75
CA SER A 11 47.48 13.18 -24.45
C SER A 11 46.77 12.70 -25.71
N ALA A 12 46.21 11.48 -25.65
CA ALA A 12 45.35 10.91 -26.68
C ALA A 12 44.42 9.84 -26.08
N ASP A 13 43.50 10.25 -25.19
CA ASP A 13 42.40 9.42 -24.74
C ASP A 13 41.21 9.58 -25.71
N PRO A 14 40.75 8.53 -26.40
CA PRO A 14 39.57 8.61 -27.26
C PRO A 14 38.29 8.67 -26.40
N VAL A 15 37.44 9.67 -26.65
CA VAL A 15 36.16 9.82 -25.95
C VAL A 15 35.26 8.63 -26.24
N ALA A 16 34.95 7.83 -25.21
CA ALA A 16 34.03 6.71 -25.34
C ALA A 16 32.59 7.22 -25.65
N PRO A 17 31.87 6.60 -26.59
CA PRO A 17 30.48 6.99 -26.89
C PRO A 17 29.56 6.68 -25.69
N PRO A 18 28.50 7.48 -25.48
CA PRO A 18 27.59 7.27 -24.35
C PRO A 18 26.85 5.94 -24.46
N THR A 19 26.87 5.16 -23.38
CA THR A 19 26.26 3.82 -23.32
C THR A 19 24.74 3.89 -23.52
N SER A 20 24.25 3.09 -24.47
CA SER A 20 22.90 3.20 -25.00
C SER A 20 21.80 2.63 -24.09
N ALA A 21 20.56 3.05 -24.40
CA ALA A 21 19.31 2.72 -23.74
C ALA A 21 19.19 1.29 -23.18
N GLY A 22 18.74 1.17 -21.93
CA GLY A 22 18.45 -0.10 -21.26
C GLY A 22 17.44 -0.96 -22.04
N SER A 23 17.82 -2.18 -22.37
CA SER A 23 17.09 -2.99 -23.36
C SER A 23 15.69 -3.41 -22.90
N PRO A 24 14.62 -3.23 -23.72
CA PRO A 24 13.24 -3.49 -23.30
C PRO A 24 12.95 -4.95 -22.94
N LYS A 25 13.73 -5.91 -23.47
CA LYS A 25 13.64 -7.35 -23.15
C LYS A 25 13.82 -7.68 -21.66
N ARG A 26 14.44 -6.82 -20.85
CA ARG A 26 14.60 -7.07 -19.40
C ARG A 26 13.29 -6.80 -18.65
N ALA A 27 12.69 -5.62 -18.88
CA ALA A 27 11.47 -5.20 -18.19
C ALA A 27 10.26 -6.09 -18.52
N THR A 28 10.07 -6.49 -19.78
CA THR A 28 8.95 -7.39 -20.15
C THR A 28 9.04 -8.76 -19.45
N ARG A 29 10.26 -9.25 -19.19
CA ARG A 29 10.50 -10.50 -18.44
C ARG A 29 10.26 -10.35 -16.93
N SER A 30 10.54 -9.19 -16.33
CA SER A 30 10.24 -8.94 -14.90
C SER A 30 8.76 -8.69 -14.63
N VAL A 31 8.05 -7.89 -15.45
CA VAL A 31 6.58 -7.72 -15.39
C VAL A 31 5.88 -9.09 -15.38
N SER A 32 6.17 -9.94 -16.37
CA SER A 32 5.54 -11.26 -16.50
C SER A 32 5.89 -12.21 -15.35
N SER A 33 7.05 -12.05 -14.70
CA SER A 33 7.38 -12.83 -13.49
C SER A 33 6.57 -12.43 -12.26
N LEU A 34 6.19 -11.15 -12.14
CA LEU A 34 5.41 -10.63 -11.01
C LEU A 34 3.92 -10.90 -11.17
N ALA A 35 3.39 -10.80 -12.41
CA ALA A 35 2.02 -11.17 -12.72
C ALA A 35 1.75 -12.64 -12.38
N ARG A 36 2.57 -13.56 -12.91
CA ARG A 36 2.44 -15.01 -12.66
C ARG A 36 2.50 -15.40 -11.19
N LEU A 37 3.34 -14.71 -10.39
CA LEU A 37 3.39 -14.94 -8.95
C LEU A 37 2.02 -14.65 -8.31
N VAL A 38 1.36 -13.56 -8.68
CA VAL A 38 0.06 -13.15 -8.11
C VAL A 38 -1.11 -13.94 -8.69
N GLU A 39 -1.08 -14.30 -9.98
CA GLU A 39 -2.05 -15.23 -10.58
C GLU A 39 -2.01 -16.58 -9.84
N SER A 40 -0.81 -17.11 -9.57
CA SER A 40 -0.64 -18.37 -8.85
C SER A 40 -1.10 -18.35 -7.39
N LEU A 41 -1.27 -17.17 -6.76
CA LEU A 41 -1.81 -17.07 -5.40
C LEU A 41 -3.27 -17.52 -5.33
N GLN A 42 -4.08 -17.20 -6.34
CA GLN A 42 -5.49 -17.63 -6.36
C GLN A 42 -5.59 -19.15 -6.54
N GLU A 43 -4.76 -19.72 -7.41
CA GLU A 43 -4.65 -21.18 -7.59
C GLU A 43 -4.25 -21.87 -6.28
N GLN A 44 -3.26 -21.31 -5.57
CA GLN A 44 -2.78 -21.82 -4.28
C GLN A 44 -3.85 -21.76 -3.19
N LEU A 45 -4.62 -20.67 -3.07
CA LEU A 45 -5.71 -20.57 -2.10
C LEU A 45 -6.90 -21.48 -2.45
N ALA A 46 -7.22 -21.64 -3.75
CA ALA A 46 -8.28 -22.53 -4.20
C ALA A 46 -8.01 -24.01 -3.82
N VAL A 47 -6.75 -24.46 -3.87
CA VAL A 47 -6.34 -25.81 -3.43
C VAL A 47 -5.87 -25.88 -1.97
N CYS A 48 -6.03 -24.81 -1.18
CA CYS A 48 -5.59 -24.69 0.22
C CYS A 48 -4.07 -24.90 0.45
N ASP A 49 -3.22 -24.64 -0.53
CA ASP A 49 -1.75 -24.66 -0.40
C ASP A 49 -1.23 -23.36 0.25
N PHE A 50 -1.51 -23.23 1.55
CA PHE A 50 -1.18 -22.05 2.33
C PHE A 50 0.32 -21.82 2.48
N GLU A 51 1.13 -22.88 2.53
CA GLU A 51 2.58 -22.74 2.69
C GLU A 51 3.21 -22.13 1.43
N LYS A 52 2.81 -22.60 0.24
CA LYS A 52 3.24 -22.02 -1.03
C LYS A 52 2.67 -20.62 -1.21
N ALA A 53 1.43 -20.35 -0.82
CA ALA A 53 0.86 -19.00 -0.86
C ALA A 53 1.63 -18.01 0.04
N GLN A 54 2.03 -18.41 1.25
CA GLN A 54 2.90 -17.61 2.12
C GLN A 54 4.29 -17.38 1.50
N LYS A 55 4.92 -18.41 0.92
CA LYS A 55 6.21 -18.29 0.21
C LYS A 55 6.10 -17.34 -0.99
N SER A 56 5.04 -17.44 -1.78
CA SER A 56 4.75 -16.57 -2.93
C SER A 56 4.54 -15.11 -2.50
N LEU A 57 3.77 -14.86 -1.43
CA LEU A 57 3.59 -13.52 -0.86
C LEU A 57 4.89 -12.95 -0.28
N ALA A 58 5.72 -13.74 0.39
CA ALA A 58 7.01 -13.29 0.90
C ALA A 58 7.98 -12.90 -0.24
N GLN A 59 8.01 -13.68 -1.33
CA GLN A 59 8.77 -13.33 -2.53
C GLN A 59 8.24 -12.04 -3.20
N LEU A 60 6.92 -11.90 -3.31
CA LEU A 60 6.27 -10.71 -3.85
C LEU A 60 6.60 -9.47 -3.01
N LYS A 61 6.46 -9.55 -1.69
CA LYS A 61 6.80 -8.49 -0.71
C LYS A 61 8.27 -8.04 -0.82
N LYS A 62 9.20 -9.00 -1.00
CA LYS A 62 10.64 -8.71 -1.21
C LYS A 62 10.90 -8.01 -2.56
N LYS A 63 10.17 -8.37 -3.62
CA LYS A 63 10.28 -7.75 -4.96
C LYS A 63 9.60 -6.37 -5.02
N LEU A 64 8.46 -6.18 -4.35
CA LEU A 64 7.70 -4.94 -4.26
C LEU A 64 8.16 -4.07 -3.07
N SER A 65 9.48 -3.85 -3.03
CA SER A 65 10.22 -3.07 -2.03
C SER A 65 10.68 -1.70 -2.55
N SER A 66 10.36 -1.35 -3.80
CA SER A 66 10.77 -0.09 -4.43
C SER A 66 9.68 0.49 -5.34
N LYS A 67 9.69 1.82 -5.51
CA LYS A 67 8.80 2.52 -6.46
C LYS A 67 8.96 2.01 -7.90
N THR A 68 10.17 1.67 -8.32
CA THR A 68 10.44 1.14 -9.68
C THR A 68 9.76 -0.20 -9.91
N SER A 69 9.91 -1.16 -8.99
CA SER A 69 9.31 -2.49 -9.12
C SER A 69 7.79 -2.50 -8.90
N ILE A 70 7.26 -1.56 -8.11
CA ILE A 70 5.81 -1.34 -7.97
C ILE A 70 5.23 -0.72 -9.25
N ASN A 71 5.86 0.30 -9.81
CA ASN A 71 5.44 0.87 -11.10
C ASN A 71 5.53 -0.16 -12.25
N GLU A 72 6.49 -1.09 -12.18
CA GLU A 72 6.58 -2.22 -13.11
C GLU A 72 5.43 -3.22 -12.92
N PHE A 73 5.12 -3.60 -11.68
CA PHE A 73 4.01 -4.49 -11.32
C PHE A 73 2.65 -3.94 -11.79
N LEU A 74 2.43 -2.63 -11.62
CA LEU A 74 1.20 -1.92 -11.99
C LEU A 74 0.96 -1.79 -13.50
N ARG A 75 1.93 -2.16 -14.36
CA ARG A 75 1.76 -2.25 -15.83
C ARG A 75 0.90 -3.44 -16.27
N SER A 76 0.80 -4.47 -15.43
CA SER A 76 -0.14 -5.57 -15.65
C SER A 76 -1.48 -5.17 -15.03
N GLU A 77 -2.48 -4.96 -15.88
CA GLU A 77 -3.82 -4.52 -15.47
C GLU A 77 -4.48 -5.49 -14.48
N LYS A 78 -4.18 -6.79 -14.59
CA LYS A 78 -4.71 -7.83 -13.69
C LYS A 78 -3.98 -7.91 -12.35
N SER A 79 -2.67 -7.64 -12.32
CA SER A 79 -1.81 -7.96 -11.18
C SER A 79 -2.26 -7.34 -9.85
N PHE A 80 -2.67 -6.07 -9.85
CA PHE A 80 -3.12 -5.41 -8.63
C PHE A 80 -4.56 -5.81 -8.25
N PRO A 81 -5.56 -5.81 -9.15
CA PRO A 81 -6.89 -6.39 -8.89
C PRO A 81 -6.86 -7.84 -8.35
N THR A 82 -6.01 -8.71 -8.88
CA THR A 82 -5.85 -10.08 -8.35
C THR A 82 -5.31 -10.10 -6.92
N LEU A 83 -4.39 -9.19 -6.56
CA LEU A 83 -3.93 -9.03 -5.18
C LEU A 83 -5.06 -8.54 -4.24
N ILE A 84 -5.97 -7.69 -4.74
CA ILE A 84 -7.17 -7.27 -3.98
C ILE A 84 -8.19 -8.42 -3.85
N ALA A 85 -8.30 -9.30 -4.86
CA ALA A 85 -9.12 -10.51 -4.77
C ALA A 85 -8.57 -11.48 -3.69
N VAL A 86 -7.25 -11.70 -3.66
CA VAL A 86 -6.57 -12.49 -2.60
C VAL A 86 -6.82 -11.89 -1.21
N PHE A 87 -6.81 -10.55 -1.07
CA PHE A 87 -7.19 -9.87 0.18
C PHE A 87 -8.64 -10.18 0.59
N HIS A 88 -9.60 -10.06 -0.34
CA HIS A 88 -11.01 -10.29 -0.03
C HIS A 88 -11.34 -11.76 0.27
N GLU A 89 -10.74 -12.71 -0.44
CA GLU A 89 -10.90 -14.13 -0.17
C GLU A 89 -10.30 -14.52 1.19
N SER A 90 -9.09 -14.03 1.49
CA SER A 90 -8.46 -14.29 2.78
C SER A 90 -9.27 -13.68 3.92
N PHE A 91 -9.79 -12.46 3.73
CA PHE A 91 -10.66 -11.81 4.71
C PHE A 91 -11.98 -12.55 4.94
N SER A 92 -12.64 -13.07 3.90
CA SER A 92 -13.91 -13.79 4.09
C SER A 92 -13.74 -15.12 4.84
N LYS A 93 -12.54 -15.71 4.81
CA LYS A 93 -12.22 -17.02 5.41
C LYS A 93 -11.44 -16.95 6.74
N ILE A 94 -11.16 -15.78 7.33
CA ILE A 94 -10.45 -15.70 8.64
C ILE A 94 -11.20 -16.33 9.82
N ASN A 95 -12.53 -16.53 9.71
CA ASN A 95 -13.34 -17.19 10.74
C ASN A 95 -13.57 -18.70 10.46
N ASP A 96 -12.83 -19.28 9.50
CA ASP A 96 -12.81 -20.73 9.27
C ASP A 96 -12.21 -21.45 10.50
N ALA A 97 -12.90 -22.47 11.00
CA ALA A 97 -12.56 -23.13 12.27
C ALA A 97 -11.26 -23.95 12.22
N GLU A 98 -10.83 -24.39 11.03
CA GLU A 98 -9.60 -25.18 10.84
C GLU A 98 -8.47 -24.32 10.24
N LYS A 99 -8.83 -23.37 9.38
CA LYS A 99 -7.91 -22.68 8.47
C LYS A 99 -7.85 -21.16 8.71
N GLY A 100 -8.59 -20.64 9.69
CA GLY A 100 -8.68 -19.21 10.01
C GLY A 100 -7.31 -18.56 10.25
N ASP A 101 -6.42 -19.21 11.01
CA ASP A 101 -5.05 -18.73 11.23
C ASP A 101 -4.20 -18.70 9.96
N ALA A 102 -4.37 -19.68 9.06
CA ALA A 102 -3.67 -19.68 7.78
C ALA A 102 -4.14 -18.50 6.91
N TYR A 103 -5.46 -18.29 6.81
CA TYR A 103 -6.04 -17.15 6.10
C TYR A 103 -5.68 -15.80 6.75
N ALA A 104 -5.60 -15.71 8.09
CA ALA A 104 -5.17 -14.50 8.81
C ALA A 104 -3.70 -14.15 8.53
N ASN A 105 -2.82 -15.16 8.41
CA ASN A 105 -1.42 -14.96 8.00
C ASN A 105 -1.31 -14.50 6.54
N ILE A 106 -2.03 -15.14 5.61
CA ILE A 106 -2.11 -14.72 4.20
C ILE A 106 -2.65 -13.29 4.10
N LEU A 107 -3.72 -12.96 4.82
CA LEU A 107 -4.32 -11.63 4.87
C LEU A 107 -3.32 -10.58 5.37
N ARG A 108 -2.60 -10.85 6.46
CA ARG A 108 -1.57 -9.94 7.00
C ARG A 108 -0.49 -9.63 5.97
N GLU A 109 0.06 -10.65 5.31
CA GLU A 109 1.10 -10.43 4.29
C GLU A 109 0.55 -9.71 3.05
N THR A 110 -0.67 -10.06 2.61
CA THR A 110 -1.35 -9.41 1.49
C THR A 110 -1.59 -7.91 1.76
N VAL A 111 -2.14 -7.56 2.94
CA VAL A 111 -2.26 -6.16 3.39
C VAL A 111 -0.89 -5.48 3.44
N SER A 112 0.15 -6.20 3.88
CA SER A 112 1.52 -5.67 3.92
C SER A 112 2.06 -5.30 2.53
N VAL A 113 1.76 -6.12 1.50
CA VAL A 113 2.13 -5.83 0.10
C VAL A 113 1.29 -4.68 -0.46
N ILE A 114 -0.03 -4.68 -0.28
CA ILE A 114 -0.91 -3.59 -0.75
C ILE A 114 -0.49 -2.25 -0.13
N ALA A 115 -0.17 -2.23 1.16
CA ALA A 115 0.33 -1.02 1.84
C ALA A 115 1.66 -0.52 1.26
N ASN A 116 2.57 -1.41 0.83
CA ASN A 116 3.80 -1.02 0.14
C ASN A 116 3.48 -0.41 -1.24
N CYS A 117 2.58 -1.04 -2.01
CA CYS A 117 2.13 -0.51 -3.31
C CYS A 117 1.57 0.91 -3.17
N CYS A 118 0.77 1.16 -2.12
CA CYS A 118 0.18 2.47 -1.83
C CYS A 118 1.23 3.50 -1.38
N HIS A 119 2.21 3.12 -0.56
CA HIS A 119 3.26 4.02 -0.08
C HIS A 119 4.11 4.61 -1.22
N PHE A 120 4.42 3.81 -2.24
CA PHE A 120 5.31 4.24 -3.32
C PHE A 120 4.58 4.79 -4.56
N SER A 121 3.28 4.56 -4.71
CA SER A 121 2.53 4.95 -5.91
C SER A 121 1.06 5.32 -5.64
N LEU A 122 0.72 6.57 -5.96
CA LEU A 122 -0.65 7.09 -6.04
C LEU A 122 -1.53 6.27 -7.00
N ASP A 123 -0.97 5.68 -8.06
CA ASP A 123 -1.72 4.81 -8.98
C ASP A 123 -2.28 3.57 -8.25
N SER A 124 -1.56 3.00 -7.28
CA SER A 124 -2.10 1.94 -6.41
C SER A 124 -3.28 2.43 -5.57
N CYS A 125 -3.16 3.64 -5.00
CA CYS A 125 -4.21 4.26 -4.17
C CYS A 125 -5.46 4.56 -5.00
N LEU A 126 -5.30 5.04 -6.23
CA LEU A 126 -6.41 5.30 -7.16
C LEU A 126 -7.01 4.01 -7.73
N LYS A 127 -6.20 2.97 -8.01
CA LYS A 127 -6.69 1.64 -8.41
C LYS A 127 -7.41 0.89 -7.28
N LEU A 128 -7.19 1.27 -6.03
CA LEU A 128 -8.03 0.83 -4.90
C LEU A 128 -9.41 1.52 -4.89
N LYS A 129 -9.57 2.72 -5.46
CA LYS A 129 -10.81 3.51 -5.35
C LYS A 129 -12.09 2.79 -5.79
N PRO A 130 -12.13 1.98 -6.87
CA PRO A 130 -13.30 1.17 -7.21
C PRO A 130 -13.61 0.06 -6.18
N ALA A 131 -12.61 -0.42 -5.45
CA ALA A 131 -12.74 -1.41 -4.39
C ALA A 131 -12.86 -0.79 -2.97
N ASN A 132 -12.67 0.53 -2.83
CA ASN A 132 -12.50 1.19 -1.53
C ASN A 132 -13.63 0.87 -0.56
N VAL A 133 -14.90 0.88 -0.98
CA VAL A 133 -16.04 0.55 -0.10
C VAL A 133 -15.89 -0.83 0.55
N LYS A 134 -15.46 -1.85 -0.21
CA LYS A 134 -15.21 -3.20 0.31
C LYS A 134 -13.94 -3.26 1.17
N VAL A 135 -12.86 -2.59 0.76
CA VAL A 135 -11.59 -2.58 1.50
C VAL A 135 -11.70 -1.82 2.83
N ILE A 136 -12.44 -0.72 2.86
CA ILE A 136 -12.79 0.07 4.05
C ILE A 136 -13.69 -0.74 4.99
N SER A 137 -14.72 -1.41 4.47
CA SER A 137 -15.59 -2.28 5.28
C SER A 137 -14.82 -3.46 5.89
N SER A 138 -13.91 -4.08 5.12
CA SER A 138 -12.98 -5.10 5.63
C SER A 138 -12.02 -4.53 6.69
N ALA A 139 -11.46 -3.34 6.46
CA ALA A 139 -10.55 -2.68 7.40
C ALA A 139 -11.24 -2.37 8.74
N LEU A 140 -12.44 -1.79 8.71
CA LEU A 140 -13.27 -1.52 9.88
C LEU A 140 -13.50 -2.81 10.68
N ARG A 141 -14.03 -3.86 10.03
CA ARG A 141 -14.27 -5.17 10.66
C ARG A 141 -13.00 -5.78 11.26
N ILE A 142 -11.84 -5.66 10.62
CA ILE A 142 -10.55 -6.15 11.17
C ILE A 142 -10.18 -5.40 12.46
N LEU A 143 -10.42 -4.08 12.53
CA LEU A 143 -10.14 -3.26 13.72
C LEU A 143 -11.16 -3.51 14.84
N GLU A 144 -12.40 -3.87 14.50
CA GLU A 144 -13.48 -4.20 15.44
C GLU A 144 -13.40 -5.61 16.03
N SER A 145 -12.75 -6.57 15.34
CA SER A 145 -12.77 -8.02 15.63
C SER A 145 -12.14 -8.48 16.97
N GLY A 146 -11.94 -7.59 17.94
CA GLY A 146 -11.52 -7.95 19.30
C GLY A 146 -10.19 -8.70 19.32
N THR A 147 -10.14 -9.85 19.98
CA THR A 147 -8.98 -10.75 20.01
C THR A 147 -8.84 -11.64 18.77
N ARG A 148 -9.87 -11.74 17.91
CA ARG A 148 -9.84 -12.59 16.69
C ARG A 148 -8.88 -12.08 15.61
N THR A 149 -8.41 -10.84 15.72
CA THR A 149 -7.41 -10.26 14.82
C THR A 149 -6.21 -9.76 15.63
N SER A 150 -5.03 -10.26 15.29
CA SER A 150 -3.78 -9.89 15.97
C SER A 150 -3.45 -8.40 15.81
N TRP A 151 -2.78 -7.82 16.80
CA TRP A 151 -2.28 -6.43 16.73
C TRP A 151 -1.43 -6.19 15.49
N THR A 152 -0.60 -7.16 15.07
CA THR A 152 0.20 -7.07 13.83
C THR A 152 -0.64 -6.92 12.55
N LEU A 153 -1.82 -7.56 12.49
CA LEU A 153 -2.76 -7.39 11.38
C LEU A 153 -3.44 -6.02 11.46
N LYS A 154 -3.90 -5.59 12.64
CA LYS A 154 -4.50 -4.26 12.86
C LYS A 154 -3.53 -3.12 12.50
N ALA A 155 -2.29 -3.19 12.98
CA ALA A 155 -1.22 -2.26 12.63
C ALA A 155 -0.94 -2.24 11.11
N SER A 156 -0.98 -3.40 10.45
CA SER A 156 -0.82 -3.49 8.98
C SER A 156 -1.98 -2.83 8.23
N VAL A 157 -3.22 -2.97 8.72
CA VAL A 157 -4.41 -2.29 8.16
C VAL A 157 -4.34 -0.78 8.41
N LEU A 158 -3.97 -0.33 9.61
CA LEU A 158 -3.79 1.10 9.89
C LEU A 158 -2.66 1.69 9.05
N ARG A 159 -1.57 0.96 8.79
CA ARG A 159 -0.51 1.38 7.86
C ARG A 159 -1.04 1.56 6.43
N LEU A 160 -1.91 0.65 5.95
CA LEU A 160 -2.58 0.79 4.65
C LEU A 160 -3.47 2.04 4.61
N VAL A 161 -4.36 2.22 5.60
CA VAL A 161 -5.25 3.39 5.67
C VAL A 161 -4.45 4.69 5.78
N ALA A 162 -3.37 4.72 6.57
CA ALA A 162 -2.47 5.87 6.67
C ALA A 162 -1.86 6.25 5.31
N ASN A 163 -1.42 5.26 4.52
CA ASN A 163 -0.89 5.51 3.18
C ASN A 163 -1.98 6.00 2.19
N LEU A 164 -3.22 5.55 2.33
CA LEU A 164 -4.36 6.08 1.58
C LEU A 164 -4.71 7.52 1.99
N CYS A 165 -4.40 7.93 3.22
CA CYS A 165 -4.59 9.31 3.70
C CYS A 165 -3.46 10.28 3.30
N GLU A 166 -2.36 9.82 2.66
CA GLU A 166 -1.29 10.70 2.17
C GLU A 166 -1.69 11.48 0.90
N HIS A 167 -2.81 11.13 0.27
CA HIS A 167 -3.33 11.74 -0.94
C HIS A 167 -4.80 12.14 -0.75
N LYS A 168 -5.18 13.36 -1.15
CA LYS A 168 -6.50 13.95 -0.84
C LYS A 168 -7.65 13.15 -1.48
N GLU A 169 -7.40 12.64 -2.68
CA GLU A 169 -8.34 11.91 -3.55
C GLU A 169 -8.82 10.59 -2.94
N THR A 170 -8.00 10.00 -2.06
CA THR A 170 -8.27 8.77 -1.30
C THR A 170 -8.52 9.03 0.18
N ALA A 171 -7.96 10.10 0.77
CA ALA A 171 -8.30 10.57 2.11
C ALA A 171 -9.79 10.91 2.24
N MET A 172 -10.39 11.52 1.19
CA MET A 172 -11.85 11.72 1.10
C MET A 172 -12.62 10.44 1.37
N CYS A 173 -12.26 9.32 0.70
CA CYS A 173 -12.95 8.05 0.86
C CYS A 173 -12.88 7.47 2.29
N ILE A 174 -11.90 7.90 3.10
CA ILE A 174 -11.81 7.53 4.52
C ILE A 174 -12.70 8.42 5.38
N VAL A 175 -12.79 9.72 5.07
CA VAL A 175 -13.72 10.67 5.74
C VAL A 175 -15.19 10.30 5.45
N ASP A 176 -15.49 9.89 4.23
CA ASP A 176 -16.81 9.41 3.81
C ASP A 176 -17.25 8.11 4.52
N ALA A 177 -16.38 7.52 5.36
CA ALA A 177 -16.62 6.32 6.16
C ALA A 177 -16.46 6.60 7.67
N PRO A 178 -17.39 7.37 8.30
CA PRO A 178 -17.23 7.88 9.67
C PRO A 178 -16.97 6.78 10.71
N GLN A 179 -17.64 5.62 10.61
CA GLN A 179 -17.40 4.47 11.49
C GLN A 179 -15.93 4.00 11.51
N LEU A 180 -15.23 4.09 10.38
CA LEU A 180 -13.79 3.79 10.32
C LEU A 180 -12.96 4.91 10.97
N VAL A 181 -13.34 6.17 10.81
CA VAL A 181 -12.67 7.32 11.47
C VAL A 181 -12.83 7.23 12.99
N ASP A 182 -14.05 6.99 13.48
CA ASP A 182 -14.36 6.80 14.91
C ASP A 182 -13.57 5.62 15.47
N ARG A 183 -13.56 4.48 14.76
CA ARG A 183 -12.77 3.32 15.20
C ARG A 183 -11.28 3.65 15.24
N ILE A 184 -10.73 4.33 14.24
CA ILE A 184 -9.33 4.78 14.22
C ILE A 184 -9.03 5.72 15.39
N ALA A 185 -9.93 6.62 15.76
CA ALA A 185 -9.76 7.49 16.92
C ALA A 185 -9.65 6.69 18.23
N MET A 186 -10.45 5.64 18.42
CA MET A 186 -10.28 4.71 19.55
C MET A 186 -8.91 4.03 19.55
N MET A 187 -8.41 3.62 18.37
CA MET A 187 -7.12 2.92 18.23
C MET A 187 -5.89 3.80 18.51
N VAL A 188 -6.04 5.13 18.67
CA VAL A 188 -4.94 6.03 19.08
C VAL A 188 -4.39 5.65 20.46
N ASN A 189 -5.26 5.19 21.37
CA ASN A 189 -4.89 4.77 22.73
C ASN A 189 -4.74 3.24 22.85
N ALA A 190 -4.44 2.54 21.75
CA ALA A 190 -4.20 1.10 21.76
C ALA A 190 -2.88 0.74 22.46
N GLU A 191 -2.88 -0.39 23.18
CA GLU A 191 -1.72 -0.94 23.90
C GLU A 191 -0.53 -1.26 22.98
N ASP A 192 -0.79 -1.75 21.75
CA ASP A 192 0.25 -1.91 20.75
C ASP A 192 0.70 -0.55 20.20
N GLU A 193 1.92 -0.18 20.54
CA GLU A 193 2.56 1.07 20.13
C GLU A 193 2.58 1.26 18.60
N THR A 194 2.70 0.17 17.83
CA THR A 194 2.69 0.23 16.35
C THR A 194 1.30 0.61 15.82
N THR A 195 0.25 0.02 16.39
CA THR A 195 -1.16 0.36 16.13
C THR A 195 -1.45 1.81 16.52
N SER A 196 -1.11 2.23 17.74
CA SER A 196 -1.27 3.62 18.22
C SER A 196 -0.59 4.63 17.30
N LYS A 197 0.69 4.43 16.95
CA LYS A 197 1.44 5.30 16.04
C LYS A 197 0.79 5.44 14.67
N ASN A 198 0.27 4.35 14.09
CA ASN A 198 -0.41 4.41 12.79
C ASN A 198 -1.79 5.07 12.88
N ALA A 199 -2.56 4.83 13.95
CA ALA A 199 -3.82 5.53 14.18
C ALA A 199 -3.63 7.05 14.30
N LEU A 200 -2.64 7.48 15.11
CA LEU A 200 -2.29 8.89 15.27
C LEU A 200 -1.78 9.53 13.96
N ARG A 201 -1.04 8.77 13.12
CA ARG A 201 -0.65 9.21 11.77
C ARG A 201 -1.87 9.47 10.89
N ILE A 202 -2.88 8.61 10.91
CA ILE A 202 -4.13 8.82 10.14
C ILE A 202 -4.83 10.09 10.60
N VAL A 203 -5.05 10.26 11.91
CA VAL A 203 -5.73 11.45 12.47
C VAL A 203 -5.03 12.73 12.06
N ARG A 204 -3.69 12.76 12.13
CA ARG A 204 -2.87 13.91 11.67
C ARG A 204 -2.97 14.17 10.17
N LEU A 205 -2.98 13.13 9.33
CA LEU A 205 -3.13 13.27 7.87
C LEU A 205 -4.51 13.82 7.49
N LEU A 206 -5.59 13.26 8.06
CA LEU A 206 -6.95 13.75 7.83
C LEU A 206 -7.09 15.21 8.31
N SER A 207 -6.61 15.52 9.51
CA SER A 207 -6.60 16.90 10.03
C SER A 207 -5.84 17.87 9.10
N SER A 208 -4.71 17.44 8.54
CA SER A 208 -3.90 18.24 7.61
C SER A 208 -4.58 18.43 6.24
N ALA A 209 -5.27 17.41 5.73
CA ALA A 209 -5.98 17.47 4.45
C ALA A 209 -7.22 18.39 4.49
N PHE A 210 -7.89 18.49 5.64
CA PHE A 210 -9.20 19.17 5.75
C PHE A 210 -9.20 20.45 6.60
N SER A 211 -8.17 20.73 7.41
CA SER A 211 -8.00 22.03 8.10
C SER A 211 -7.84 23.24 7.17
N ARG A 212 -7.49 23.01 5.88
CA ARG A 212 -7.48 24.05 4.85
C ARG A 212 -8.84 24.24 4.16
N VAL A 213 -9.80 23.34 4.37
CA VAL A 213 -11.14 23.37 3.77
C VAL A 213 -12.13 24.16 4.63
N SER A 214 -11.95 24.16 5.96
CA SER A 214 -12.76 24.97 6.89
C SER A 214 -12.67 26.48 6.62
N LEU A 215 -11.52 26.98 6.13
CA LEU A 215 -11.39 28.38 5.66
C LEU A 215 -12.30 28.74 4.48
N GLY A 216 -12.76 27.75 3.69
CA GLY A 216 -13.80 27.93 2.69
C GLY A 216 -15.22 27.79 3.25
N PHE A 217 -15.43 26.80 4.14
CA PHE A 217 -16.76 26.49 4.68
C PHE A 217 -17.30 27.47 5.72
N SER A 218 -16.44 28.30 6.34
CA SER A 218 -16.90 29.38 7.25
C SER A 218 -17.83 30.41 6.61
N ARG A 219 -17.91 30.50 5.27
CA ARG A 219 -18.92 31.32 4.56
C ARG A 219 -20.31 30.68 4.45
N VAL A 220 -20.45 29.39 4.74
CA VAL A 220 -21.76 28.69 4.68
C VAL A 220 -22.46 28.74 6.04
N TYR A 221 -21.72 28.49 7.13
CA TYR A 221 -22.26 28.53 8.50
C TYR A 221 -22.66 29.94 8.98
N SER A 222 -22.09 31.01 8.40
CA SER A 222 -22.48 32.40 8.66
C SER A 222 -23.85 32.80 8.10
N THR A 223 -24.43 31.98 7.21
CA THR A 223 -25.72 32.28 6.57
C THR A 223 -26.88 31.63 7.34
N VAL A 224 -26.70 30.39 7.82
CA VAL A 224 -27.72 29.67 8.60
C VAL A 224 -28.00 30.35 9.94
N THR A 225 -26.99 30.94 10.57
CA THR A 225 -27.09 31.67 11.85
C THR A 225 -27.76 33.05 11.77
N ARG A 226 -28.16 33.53 10.57
CA ARG A 226 -28.86 34.80 10.38
C ARG A 226 -30.35 34.69 10.03
N VAL A 227 -30.87 33.47 9.89
CA VAL A 227 -32.29 33.22 9.54
C VAL A 227 -33.12 32.84 10.77
N THR A 228 -32.50 32.44 11.88
CA THR A 228 -33.14 32.10 13.16
C THR A 228 -33.12 33.25 14.19
N GLN A 229 -32.91 34.49 13.74
CA GLN A 229 -33.02 35.72 14.56
C GLN A 229 -33.87 36.79 13.84
N LYS A 230 -35.05 36.40 13.37
CA LYS A 230 -36.20 37.25 13.02
C LYS A 230 -37.49 36.51 13.38
#